data_AF-A0A2V5UBJ2-F1
#
_entry.id   AF-A0A2V5UBJ2-F1
#
_cell.length_a   1.000
_cell.length_b   1.000
_cell.length_c   1.000
_cell.angle_alpha   90.00
_cell.angle_beta   90.00
_cell.angle_gamma   90.00
#
_symmetry.space_group_name_H-M   'P 1'
#
loop_
_entity.id
_entity.type
_entity.pdbx_description
1 polymer ?
#
loop_
_entity_poly.entity_id
_entity_poly.type
_entity_poly.pdbx_seq_one_letter_code
_entity_poly.pdbx_strand_id
1 'polypeptide(L)'
;MNEQSQPPAGKISLHGNGLGAPSPEEVERRAREIAMIDERNPDEFTEADWKQARHELMGAENNTPPEETPDNADLTEEWNVVASSKGHRAPRPGTEEEETVGEHCVIDGLEEATHDQMLEARREELEQEGEIL
;
A
#
# COMPACT_ATOMS: atom_id res chain seq x y z
N MET A 1 11.27 -7.56 17.40
CA MET A 1 10.05 -8.08 16.76
C MET A 1 9.22 -6.91 16.28
N ASN A 2 9.32 -6.56 15.01
CA ASN A 2 8.45 -5.55 14.42
C ASN A 2 7.00 -5.95 14.68
N GLU A 3 6.29 -5.16 15.49
CA GLU A 3 4.86 -5.01 15.30
C GLU A 3 4.74 -4.45 13.89
N GLN A 4 4.60 -5.36 12.94
CA GLN A 4 4.02 -5.10 11.63
C GLN A 4 2.69 -4.43 11.97
N SER A 5 2.75 -3.10 12.07
CA SER A 5 1.62 -2.24 12.28
C SER A 5 0.74 -2.57 11.11
N GLN A 6 -0.23 -3.45 11.34
CA GLN A 6 -1.03 -3.98 10.27
C GLN A 6 -1.58 -2.76 9.55
N PRO A 7 -1.31 -2.60 8.25
CA PRO A 7 -1.80 -1.45 7.54
C PRO A 7 -3.31 -1.37 7.82
N PRO A 8 -3.85 -0.18 8.15
CA PRO A 8 -5.25 -0.05 8.50
C PRO A 8 -6.06 -0.79 7.44
N ALA A 9 -6.90 -1.71 7.90
CA ALA A 9 -7.53 -2.72 7.04
C ALA A 9 -8.05 -2.08 5.75
N GLY A 10 -7.52 -2.55 4.61
CA GLY A 10 -7.85 -2.02 3.28
C GLY A 10 -6.78 -1.15 2.60
N LYS A 11 -5.62 -0.88 3.23
CA LYS A 11 -4.49 -0.21 2.55
C LYS A 11 -3.45 -1.22 2.08
N ILE A 12 -3.19 -1.25 0.78
CA ILE A 12 -2.02 -1.91 0.20
C ILE A 12 -0.90 -0.86 0.25
N SER A 13 0.25 -1.22 0.83
CA SER A 13 1.39 -0.30 0.94
C SER A 13 2.64 -0.94 0.34
N LEU A 14 3.47 -0.13 -0.31
CA LEU A 14 4.79 -0.50 -0.81
C LEU A 14 5.82 0.46 -0.17
N HIS A 15 6.79 -0.07 0.59
CA HIS A 15 7.80 0.73 1.33
C HIS A 15 7.21 1.82 2.25
N GLY A 16 6.07 1.56 2.92
CA GLY A 16 5.43 2.53 3.81
C GLY A 16 4.64 3.64 3.09
N ASN A 17 4.75 3.75 1.77
CA ASN A 17 3.85 4.57 0.96
C ASN A 17 2.54 3.82 0.76
N GLY A 18 1.43 4.41 1.19
CA GLY A 18 0.11 3.90 0.86
C GLY A 18 -0.09 3.97 -0.66
N LEU A 19 -0.45 2.86 -1.29
CA LEU A 19 -0.95 2.84 -2.66
C LEU A 19 -2.34 3.49 -2.63
N GLY A 20 -2.36 4.82 -2.72
CA GLY A 20 -3.58 5.61 -2.79
C GLY A 20 -4.27 5.46 -4.14
N ALA A 21 -5.05 6.47 -4.53
CA ALA A 21 -5.52 6.55 -5.91
C ALA A 21 -4.30 6.57 -6.86
N PRO A 22 -4.35 5.86 -8.00
CA PRO A 22 -3.26 5.84 -8.97
C PRO A 22 -2.92 7.26 -9.40
N SER A 23 -1.62 7.56 -9.40
CA SER A 23 -1.06 8.81 -9.90
C SER A 23 -1.26 8.94 -11.42
N PRO A 24 -1.22 10.16 -11.96
CA PRO A 24 -1.29 10.37 -13.41
C PRO A 24 -0.20 9.63 -14.19
N GLU A 25 0.99 9.48 -13.63
CA GLU A 25 2.10 8.75 -14.24
C GLU A 25 1.81 7.25 -14.36
N GLU A 26 1.17 6.66 -13.35
CA GLU A 26 0.75 5.25 -13.39
C GLU A 26 -0.35 5.01 -14.44
N VAL A 27 -1.27 5.98 -14.60
CA VAL A 27 -2.30 5.96 -15.65
C VAL A 27 -1.66 6.09 -17.02
N GLU A 28 -0.68 6.99 -17.18
CA GLU A 28 0.05 7.15 -18.43
C GLU A 28 0.81 5.88 -18.82
N ARG A 29 1.58 5.32 -17.88
CA ARG A 29 2.31 4.06 -18.07
C ARG A 29 1.37 2.96 -18.58
N ARG A 30 0.17 2.87 -17.99
CA ARG A 30 -0.84 1.91 -18.41
C ARG A 30 -1.44 2.24 -19.78
N ALA A 31 -1.67 3.50 -20.11
CA ALA A 31 -2.15 3.90 -21.44
C ALA A 31 -1.15 3.55 -22.55
N ARG A 32 0.14 3.73 -22.30
CA ARG A 32 1.22 3.32 -23.22
C ARG A 32 1.26 1.79 -23.40
N GLU A 33 1.08 1.03 -22.33
CA GLU A 33 0.95 -0.43 -22.39
C GLU A 33 -0.25 -0.85 -23.24
N ILE A 34 -1.41 -0.21 -23.08
CA ILE A 34 -2.61 -0.49 -23.88
C ILE A 34 -2.33 -0.24 -25.37
N ALA A 35 -1.71 0.90 -25.70
CA ALA A 35 -1.32 1.19 -27.08
C ALA A 35 -0.37 0.13 -27.66
N MET A 36 0.58 -0.36 -26.86
CA MET A 36 1.49 -1.44 -27.25
C MET A 36 0.77 -2.77 -27.46
N ILE A 37 -0.20 -3.11 -26.61
CA ILE A 37 -1.03 -4.33 -26.72
C ILE A 37 -1.85 -4.29 -28.02
N ASP A 38 -2.33 -3.11 -28.41
CA ASP A 38 -3.05 -2.87 -29.67
C ASP A 38 -2.12 -2.77 -30.90
N GLU A 39 -0.84 -3.15 -30.77
CA GLU A 39 0.17 -3.08 -31.82
C GLU A 39 0.40 -1.66 -32.38
N ARG A 40 0.11 -0.62 -31.57
CA ARG A 40 0.38 0.79 -31.89
C ARG A 40 1.65 1.29 -31.20
N ASN A 41 2.12 2.46 -31.63
CA ASN A 41 3.25 3.12 -31.00
C ASN A 41 2.87 3.56 -29.56
N PRO A 42 3.59 3.12 -28.51
CA PRO A 42 3.29 3.48 -27.12
C PRO A 42 3.39 4.98 -26.85
N ASP A 43 4.24 5.72 -27.59
CA ASP A 43 4.37 7.17 -27.42
C ASP A 43 3.23 7.97 -28.08
N GLU A 44 2.38 7.31 -28.86
CA GLU A 44 1.20 7.88 -29.52
C GLU A 44 -0.11 7.32 -28.93
N PHE A 45 -0.12 7.08 -27.61
CA PHE A 45 -1.33 6.67 -26.91
C PHE A 45 -2.45 7.72 -27.06
N THR A 46 -3.68 7.24 -27.18
CA THR A 46 -4.86 8.08 -27.44
C THR A 46 -5.61 8.42 -26.16
N GLU A 47 -6.54 9.36 -26.24
CA GLU A 47 -7.46 9.67 -25.13
C GLU A 47 -8.31 8.44 -24.73
N ALA A 48 -8.60 7.54 -25.68
CA ALA A 48 -9.30 6.29 -25.40
C ALA A 48 -8.46 5.36 -24.51
N ASP A 49 -7.16 5.23 -24.80
CA ASP A 49 -6.22 4.43 -24.02
C ASP A 49 -6.08 4.98 -22.60
N TRP A 50 -6.00 6.31 -22.48
CA TRP A 50 -5.96 6.98 -21.18
C TRP A 50 -7.23 6.72 -20.36
N LYS A 51 -8.40 6.83 -20.98
CA LYS A 51 -9.67 6.58 -20.32
C LYS A 51 -9.81 5.13 -19.87
N GLN A 52 -9.36 4.19 -20.71
CA GLN A 52 -9.35 2.77 -20.37
C GLN A 52 -8.38 2.48 -19.22
N ALA A 53 -7.15 2.99 -19.29
CA ALA A 53 -6.16 2.88 -18.21
C ALA A 53 -6.71 3.41 -16.88
N ARG A 54 -7.35 4.59 -16.90
CA ARG A 54 -7.98 5.19 -15.71
C ARG A 54 -9.09 4.31 -15.13
N HIS A 55 -9.91 3.70 -15.99
CA HIS A 55 -10.98 2.78 -15.57
C HIS A 55 -10.43 1.46 -15.02
N GLU A 56 -9.36 0.90 -15.61
CA GLU A 56 -8.72 -0.32 -15.12
C GLU A 56 -8.07 -0.13 -13.75
N LEU A 57 -7.40 1.01 -13.54
CA LEU A 57 -6.67 1.27 -12.30
C LEU A 57 -7.55 1.77 -11.15
N MET A 58 -8.59 2.57 -11.44
CA MET A 58 -9.50 3.06 -10.40
C MET A 58 -10.78 2.23 -10.24
N GLY A 59 -11.08 1.35 -11.19
CA GLY A 59 -12.36 0.65 -11.27
C GLY A 59 -13.49 1.53 -11.79
N ALA A 60 -14.71 0.99 -11.79
CA ALA A 60 -15.90 1.74 -12.14
C ALA A 60 -16.22 2.77 -11.03
N GLU A 61 -16.40 4.03 -11.43
CA GLU A 61 -16.91 5.08 -10.54
C GLU A 61 -18.39 4.80 -10.20
N ASN A 62 -18.65 3.92 -9.23
CA ASN A 62 -19.99 3.69 -8.68
C ASN A 62 -20.32 4.80 -7.68
N ASN A 63 -20.67 5.98 -8.20
CA ASN A 63 -21.15 7.11 -7.41
C ASN A 63 -22.63 6.99 -7.04
N THR A 64 -23.32 5.93 -7.50
CA THR A 64 -24.71 5.68 -7.17
C THR A 64 -24.79 4.86 -5.88
N PRO A 65 -25.54 5.34 -4.87
CA PRO A 65 -25.91 4.50 -3.75
C PRO A 65 -26.59 3.23 -4.27
N PRO A 66 -26.36 2.07 -3.65
CA PRO A 66 -27.07 0.85 -4.02
C PRO A 66 -28.59 1.09 -3.94
N GLU A 67 -29.34 0.55 -4.90
CA GLU A 67 -30.79 0.67 -4.89
C GLU A 67 -31.37 0.00 -3.64
N GLU A 68 -32.35 0.65 -3.02
CA GLU A 68 -33.11 0.04 -1.93
C GLU A 68 -33.92 -1.14 -2.49
N THR A 69 -33.59 -2.34 -2.02
CA THR A 69 -34.27 -3.60 -2.33
C THR A 69 -34.95 -4.10 -1.06
N PRO A 70 -36.00 -4.94 -1.15
CA PRO A 70 -36.60 -5.56 0.05
C PRO A 70 -35.58 -6.27 0.95
N ASP A 71 -34.46 -6.74 0.37
CA ASP A 71 -33.39 -7.44 1.08
C ASP A 71 -32.44 -6.50 1.85
N ASN A 72 -32.38 -5.20 1.52
CA ASN A 72 -31.53 -4.22 2.19
C ASN A 72 -32.30 -3.07 2.87
N ALA A 73 -33.62 -3.00 2.67
CA ALA A 73 -34.51 -2.01 3.27
C ALA A 73 -34.75 -2.28 4.77
N ASP A 74 -34.78 -3.55 5.18
CA ASP A 74 -34.78 -3.92 6.59
C ASP A 74 -33.34 -4.02 7.08
N LEU A 75 -32.85 -2.93 7.68
CA LEU A 75 -31.69 -2.97 8.56
C LEU A 75 -32.08 -3.82 9.78
N THR A 76 -31.93 -5.14 9.68
CA THR A 76 -32.08 -6.04 10.82
C THR A 76 -31.20 -5.55 11.96
N GLU A 77 -31.72 -5.67 13.20
CA GLU A 77 -31.06 -5.37 14.47
C GLU A 77 -29.82 -6.27 14.74
N GLU A 78 -29.20 -6.82 13.71
CA GLU A 78 -28.06 -7.74 13.76
C GLU A 78 -26.79 -7.08 14.34
N TRP A 79 -26.78 -5.73 14.40
CA TRP A 79 -25.75 -4.96 15.09
C TRP A 79 -25.95 -4.86 16.61
N ASN A 80 -27.00 -5.46 17.17
CA ASN A 80 -27.15 -5.59 18.61
C ASN A 80 -26.28 -6.73 19.14
N VAL A 81 -24.96 -6.63 18.90
CA VAL A 81 -23.96 -7.58 19.37
C VAL A 81 -23.74 -7.32 20.87
N VAL A 82 -24.64 -7.82 21.70
CA VAL A 82 -24.38 -7.92 23.13
C VAL A 82 -23.21 -8.87 23.31
N ALA A 83 -22.07 -8.35 23.76
CA ALA A 83 -20.90 -9.16 24.03
C ALA A 83 -21.28 -10.28 25.03
N SER A 84 -21.35 -11.52 24.54
CA SER A 84 -21.77 -12.67 25.36
C SER A 84 -20.78 -12.99 26.49
N SER A 85 -19.59 -12.39 26.49
CA SER A 85 -18.58 -12.58 27.54
C SER A 85 -17.88 -11.27 27.88
N LYS A 86 -17.35 -11.18 29.11
CA LYS A 86 -16.57 -10.03 29.61
C LYS A 86 -15.15 -9.95 29.02
N GLY A 87 -14.79 -10.85 28.09
CA GLY A 87 -13.43 -11.06 27.63
C GLY A 87 -12.50 -11.56 28.75
N HIS A 88 -11.36 -12.15 28.38
CA HIS A 88 -10.29 -12.42 29.32
C HIS A 88 -8.95 -11.99 28.71
N ARG A 89 -8.02 -11.56 29.55
CA ARG A 89 -6.67 -11.23 29.11
C ARG A 89 -6.00 -12.51 28.64
N ALA A 90 -5.64 -12.59 27.36
CA ALA A 90 -4.81 -13.68 26.87
C ALA A 90 -3.40 -13.54 27.50
N PRO A 91 -2.79 -14.65 27.96
CA PRO A 91 -1.39 -14.63 28.36
C PRO A 91 -0.57 -14.13 27.17
N ARG A 92 0.33 -13.18 27.39
CA ARG A 92 1.25 -12.69 26.35
C ARG A 92 2.40 -13.70 26.28
N PRO A 93 2.54 -14.48 25.20
CA PRO A 93 3.72 -15.33 25.04
C PRO A 93 4.96 -14.45 24.94
N GLY A 94 6.06 -14.80 25.61
CA GLY A 94 7.36 -14.14 25.45
C GLY A 94 7.68 -12.97 26.39
N THR A 95 6.92 -12.74 27.47
CA THR A 95 7.31 -11.74 28.51
C THR A 95 8.16 -12.31 29.64
N GLU A 96 8.72 -13.51 29.46
CA GLU A 96 9.64 -14.16 30.41
C GLU A 96 11.11 -13.92 30.06
N GLU A 97 11.40 -13.33 28.89
CA GLU A 97 12.76 -13.10 28.41
C GLU A 97 13.19 -11.64 28.64
N GLU A 98 14.44 -11.44 29.07
CA GLU A 98 14.99 -10.14 29.50
C GLU A 98 15.22 -9.16 28.35
N GLU A 99 15.18 -9.63 27.09
CA GLU A 99 15.26 -8.77 25.91
C GLU A 99 13.86 -8.48 25.39
N THR A 100 13.44 -7.22 25.51
CA THR A 100 12.10 -6.81 25.12
C THR A 100 12.03 -6.60 23.61
N VAL A 101 10.86 -6.84 23.03
CA VAL A 101 10.55 -6.54 21.62
C VAL A 101 10.99 -5.13 21.18
N GLY A 102 10.94 -4.17 22.11
CA GLY A 102 11.37 -2.79 21.88
C GLY A 102 12.87 -2.63 21.69
N GLU A 103 13.70 -3.40 22.39
CA GLU A 103 15.16 -3.35 22.26
C GLU A 103 15.60 -3.85 20.88
N HIS A 104 15.04 -4.98 20.42
CA HIS A 104 15.25 -5.44 19.06
C HIS A 104 14.81 -4.40 18.02
N CYS A 105 13.65 -3.74 18.23
CA CYS A 105 13.18 -2.72 17.30
C CYS A 105 14.16 -1.53 17.19
N VAL A 106 14.81 -1.16 18.30
CA VAL A 106 15.83 -0.10 18.31
C VAL A 106 17.10 -0.54 17.61
N ILE A 107 17.54 -1.79 17.83
CA ILE A 107 18.74 -2.36 17.18
C ILE A 107 18.51 -2.47 15.67
N ASP A 108 17.41 -3.09 15.25
CA ASP A 108 17.06 -3.28 13.84
C ASP A 108 17.01 -1.93 13.10
N GLY A 109 16.41 -0.91 13.72
CA GLY A 109 16.33 0.44 13.13
C GLY A 109 17.68 1.15 13.03
N LEU A 110 18.61 0.89 13.96
CA LEU A 110 19.96 1.42 13.88
C LEU A 110 20.74 0.76 12.73
N GLU A 111 20.64 -0.56 12.61
CA GLU A 111 21.29 -1.31 11.52
C GLU A 111 20.76 -0.86 10.15
N GLU A 112 19.43 -0.72 10.00
CA GLU A 112 18.81 -0.20 8.78
C GLU A 112 19.30 1.21 8.44
N ALA A 113 19.35 2.13 9.40
CA ALA A 113 19.85 3.48 9.18
C ALA A 113 21.34 3.52 8.79
N THR A 114 22.17 2.63 9.35
CA THR A 114 23.58 2.54 8.94
C THR A 114 23.74 1.97 7.53
N HIS A 115 22.90 1.01 7.15
CA HIS A 115 22.89 0.44 5.81
C HIS A 115 22.52 1.49 4.77
N ASP A 116 21.50 2.31 5.04
CA ASP A 116 21.10 3.39 4.14
C ASP A 116 22.21 4.43 3.95
N GLN A 117 22.88 4.82 5.05
CA GLN A 117 24.04 5.73 4.96
C GLN A 117 25.16 5.17 4.08
N MET A 118 25.44 3.87 4.17
CA MET A 118 26.44 3.23 3.31
C MET A 118 26.02 3.24 1.84
N LEU A 119 24.74 2.98 1.55
CA LEU A 119 24.23 3.00 0.18
C LEU A 119 24.22 4.39 -0.43
N GLU A 120 23.87 5.42 0.34
CA GLU A 120 23.92 6.82 -0.13
C GLU A 120 25.36 7.27 -0.35
N ALA A 121 26.27 6.98 0.60
CA ALA A 121 27.69 7.29 0.42
C ALA A 121 28.26 6.62 -0.85
N ARG A 122 27.88 5.36 -1.12
CA ARG A 122 28.31 4.67 -2.34
C ARG A 122 27.73 5.30 -3.62
N ARG A 123 26.51 5.83 -3.57
CA ARG A 123 25.89 6.54 -4.70
C ARG A 123 26.58 7.88 -4.95
N GLU A 124 26.85 8.65 -3.91
CA GLU A 124 27.58 9.92 -4.00
C GLU A 124 29.00 9.74 -4.59
N GLU A 125 29.71 8.67 -4.19
CA GLU A 125 31.02 8.33 -4.77
C GLU A 125 30.93 8.09 -6.28
N LEU A 126 29.93 7.31 -6.72
CA LEU A 126 29.75 6.99 -8.14
C LEU A 126 29.35 8.22 -8.97
N GLU A 127 28.57 9.13 -8.39
CA GLU A 127 28.21 10.40 -9.03
C GLU A 127 29.44 11.31 -9.17
N GLN A 128 30.27 11.43 -8.12
CA GLN A 128 31.53 12.20 -8.18
C GLN A 128 32.52 11.59 -9.17
N GLU A 129 32.67 10.26 -9.23
CA GLU A 129 33.52 9.58 -10.21
C GLU A 129 33.02 9.79 -11.66
N GLY A 130 31.70 9.93 -11.85
CA GLY A 130 31.07 10.24 -13.13
C GLY A 130 31.22 11.70 -13.58
N GLU A 131 31.31 12.65 -12.65
CA GLU A 131 31.53 14.08 -12.93
C GLU A 131 32.99 14.44 -13.24
N ILE A 132 33.95 13.55 -12.96
CA ILE A 132 35.39 13.78 -13.17
C ILE A 132 35.88 13.36 -14.58
N LEU A 133 34.99 12.89 -15.47
CA LEU A 133 35.27 12.58 -16.89
C LEU A 133 34.65 13.60 -17.85
#